data_AF-A0A9P4TAF5-F1
#
_entry.id   AF-A0A9P4TAF5-F1
#
_cell.length_a   1.000
_cell.length_b   1.000
_cell.length_c   1.000
_cell.angle_alpha   90.00
_cell.angle_beta   90.00
_cell.angle_gamma   90.00
#
_symmetry.space_group_name_H-M   'P 1'
#
loop_
_entity.id
_entity.type
_entity.pdbx_description
1 polymer ?
#
loop_
_entity_poly.entity_id
_entity_poly.type
_entity_poly.pdbx_seq_one_letter_code
_entity_poly.pdbx_strand_id
1 'polypeptide(L)'
;MSRSSALGSFVESAPPGELADVTKAIKSIVGDGNIETDLAPAYQKYNEEQFTTTKLPGGSTDVLVSPYNSLGEGRYYDTETQSSFDFDHATQKASAVQSYVVESQHEDLVKSLVKGLGSHAAEHYPKSSYGVFPVEDDSQLALVTVANKYSPTNYWNGRWRSSYFYNPSSGGLTGTIKVDVHYYEDGNVRLLTNKDVTLNISSGASASEIVRQIATAEKKYQEDLNKAFGSLSEGAFKSLRRQLPITRQKIEWEKISGYRLGQDIGGEESYDTLAYDRNYKTDAAFNNDNLGPEQDDHPVP
;
A
#
# COMPACT_ATOMS: atom_id res chain seq x y z
N MET A 1 20.53 17.58 8.10
CA MET A 1 19.73 16.74 9.02
C MET A 1 20.45 16.66 10.35
N SER A 2 19.73 16.83 11.47
CA SER A 2 20.28 16.55 12.81
C SER A 2 20.43 15.04 13.02
N ARG A 3 21.27 14.62 13.97
CA ARG A 3 21.42 13.21 14.36
C ARG A 3 20.07 12.58 14.70
N SER A 4 19.27 13.25 15.53
CA SER A 4 17.95 12.76 15.97
C SER A 4 16.97 12.63 14.79
N SER A 5 16.99 13.56 13.82
CA SER A 5 16.17 13.46 12.61
C SER A 5 16.57 12.27 11.72
N ALA A 6 17.87 11.99 11.58
CA ALA A 6 18.33 10.82 10.83
C ALA A 6 17.93 9.51 11.52
N LEU A 7 18.10 9.42 12.85
CA LEU A 7 17.71 8.24 13.62
C LEU A 7 16.18 8.04 13.62
N GLY A 8 15.41 9.12 13.70
CA GLY A 8 13.96 9.09 13.56
C GLY A 8 13.50 8.51 12.23
N SER A 9 14.20 8.81 11.13
CA SER A 9 13.87 8.23 9.82
C SER A 9 14.02 6.70 9.76
N PHE A 10 14.95 6.12 10.53
CA PHE A 10 15.07 4.66 10.65
C PHE A 10 13.89 4.05 11.42
N VAL A 11 13.44 4.72 12.49
CA VAL A 11 12.23 4.31 13.22
C VAL A 11 11.00 4.38 12.31
N GLU A 12 10.80 5.48 11.61
CA GLU A 12 9.64 5.70 10.72
C GLU A 12 9.60 4.72 9.54
N SER A 13 10.78 4.27 9.06
CA SER A 13 10.88 3.33 7.95
C SER A 13 10.91 1.85 8.37
N ALA A 14 10.81 1.56 9.67
CA ALA A 14 10.85 0.19 10.18
C ALA A 14 9.77 -0.70 9.51
N PRO A 15 10.12 -1.90 9.04
CA PRO A 15 9.12 -2.86 8.54
C PRO A 15 8.09 -3.22 9.63
N PRO A 16 6.89 -3.68 9.23
CA PRO A 16 5.87 -4.07 10.17
C PRO A 16 6.36 -5.25 11.03
N GLY A 17 6.23 -5.13 12.35
CA GLY A 17 6.68 -6.16 13.29
C GLY A 17 8.17 -6.11 13.64
N GLU A 18 8.95 -5.17 13.10
CA GLU A 18 10.42 -5.13 13.26
C GLU A 18 10.93 -3.86 13.98
N LEU A 19 10.02 -3.02 14.50
CA LEU A 19 10.38 -1.77 15.19
C LEU A 19 11.34 -2.00 16.37
N ALA A 20 11.13 -3.07 17.15
CA ALA A 20 11.97 -3.41 18.29
C ALA A 20 13.41 -3.76 17.86
N ASP A 21 13.55 -4.50 16.76
CA ASP A 21 14.86 -4.88 16.20
C ASP A 21 15.58 -3.67 15.61
N VAL A 22 14.87 -2.80 14.88
CA VAL A 22 15.41 -1.53 14.38
C VAL A 22 15.87 -0.64 15.53
N THR A 23 15.07 -0.53 16.60
CA THR A 23 15.42 0.23 17.80
C THR A 23 16.68 -0.33 18.46
N LYS A 24 16.77 -1.65 18.60
CA LYS A 24 17.95 -2.33 19.15
C LYS A 24 19.19 -2.08 18.30
N ALA A 25 19.05 -2.12 16.97
CA ALA A 25 20.14 -1.82 16.04
C ALA A 25 20.62 -0.36 16.18
N ILE A 26 19.69 0.61 16.26
CA ILE A 26 20.02 2.02 16.51
C ILE A 26 20.81 2.17 17.82
N LYS A 27 20.32 1.58 18.92
CA LYS A 27 21.02 1.61 20.22
C LYS A 27 22.45 1.04 20.11
N SER A 28 22.65 -0.04 19.36
CA SER A 28 23.98 -0.65 19.18
C SER A 28 24.97 0.24 18.41
N ILE A 29 24.50 1.08 17.49
CA ILE A 29 25.34 1.98 16.69
C ILE A 29 25.66 3.26 17.46
N VAL A 30 24.70 3.75 18.25
CA VAL A 30 24.69 5.10 18.82
C VAL A 30 25.18 5.11 20.28
N GLY A 31 25.13 3.96 20.98
CA GLY A 31 25.47 3.79 22.40
C GLY A 31 24.31 4.08 23.36
N ASP A 32 24.53 3.96 24.68
CA ASP A 32 23.52 4.13 25.74
C ASP A 32 23.18 5.61 26.05
N GLY A 33 23.03 6.44 25.01
CA GLY A 33 22.50 7.79 25.15
C GLY A 33 20.99 7.79 25.45
N ASN A 34 20.43 8.98 25.71
CA ASN A 34 18.99 9.22 25.92
C ASN A 34 18.16 9.08 24.62
N ILE A 35 18.39 8.00 23.85
CA ILE A 35 17.82 7.73 22.53
C ILE A 35 16.29 7.63 22.61
N GLU A 36 15.74 7.10 23.70
CA GLU A 36 14.30 6.94 23.86
C GLU A 36 13.58 8.30 23.87
N THR A 37 14.13 9.27 24.60
CA THR A 37 13.61 10.65 24.62
C THR A 37 13.80 11.34 23.28
N ASP A 38 14.96 11.15 22.65
CA ASP A 38 15.27 11.77 21.35
C ASP A 38 14.40 11.23 20.21
N LEU A 39 13.94 9.97 20.31
CA LEU A 39 13.14 9.28 19.30
C LEU A 39 11.64 9.24 19.61
N ALA A 40 11.21 9.75 20.77
CA ALA A 40 9.80 9.76 21.17
C ALA A 40 8.86 10.29 20.06
N PRO A 41 9.16 11.40 19.35
CA PRO A 41 8.31 11.87 18.25
C PRO A 41 8.24 10.88 17.07
N ALA A 42 9.36 10.21 16.76
CA ALA A 42 9.41 9.23 15.67
C ALA A 42 8.64 7.95 16.04
N TYR A 43 8.70 7.51 17.30
CA TYR A 43 7.89 6.39 17.78
C TYR A 43 6.40 6.71 17.73
N GLN A 44 6.00 7.91 18.17
CA GLN A 44 4.61 8.32 18.08
C GLN A 44 4.11 8.30 16.66
N LYS A 45 4.82 8.99 15.76
CA LYS A 45 4.49 9.04 14.34
C LYS A 45 4.42 7.66 13.71
N TYR A 46 5.42 6.81 13.95
CA TYR A 46 5.42 5.43 13.45
C TYR A 46 4.16 4.69 13.93
N ASN A 47 3.88 4.70 15.23
CA ASN A 47 2.78 3.92 15.79
C ASN A 47 1.42 4.37 15.28
N GLU A 48 1.21 5.69 15.20
CA GLU A 48 -0.04 6.27 14.70
C GLU A 48 -0.22 6.00 13.20
N GLU A 49 0.80 6.24 12.36
CA GLU A 49 0.70 6.02 10.92
C GLU A 49 0.54 4.52 10.56
N GLN A 50 1.14 3.65 11.38
CA GLN A 50 1.12 2.21 11.18
C GLN A 50 -0.10 1.51 11.77
N PHE A 51 -0.98 2.25 12.45
CA PHE A 51 -2.12 1.70 13.19
C PHE A 51 -1.66 0.59 14.14
N THR A 52 -0.64 0.87 14.95
CA THR A 52 -0.08 -0.11 15.89
C THR A 52 -1.18 -0.65 16.79
N THR A 53 -1.19 -1.97 16.96
CA THR A 53 -2.18 -2.67 17.76
C THR A 53 -1.60 -3.07 19.12
N THR A 54 -2.36 -2.95 20.19
CA THR A 54 -1.98 -3.34 21.55
C THR A 54 -3.15 -3.99 22.28
N LYS A 55 -2.86 -4.82 23.28
CA LYS A 55 -3.89 -5.32 24.20
C LYS A 55 -4.04 -4.39 25.38
N LEU A 56 -5.28 -4.12 25.75
CA LEU A 56 -5.57 -3.45 27.01
C LEU A 56 -5.29 -4.41 28.19
N PRO A 57 -4.76 -3.92 29.32
CA PRO A 57 -4.66 -4.70 30.55
C PRO A 57 -6.00 -5.37 30.92
N GLY A 58 -6.02 -6.71 30.95
CA GLY A 58 -7.23 -7.49 31.23
C GLY A 58 -8.17 -7.71 30.03
N GLY A 59 -7.89 -7.12 28.87
CA GLY A 59 -8.65 -7.30 27.64
C GLY A 59 -8.15 -8.48 26.79
N SER A 60 -9.04 -9.07 26.01
CA SER A 60 -8.73 -10.17 25.08
C SER A 60 -8.48 -9.70 23.64
N THR A 61 -9.09 -8.59 23.24
CA THR A 61 -9.04 -8.00 21.90
C THR A 61 -7.90 -6.98 21.78
N ASP A 62 -7.37 -6.86 20.57
CA ASP A 62 -6.34 -5.88 20.23
C ASP A 62 -7.03 -4.56 19.83
N VAL A 63 -6.71 -3.45 20.50
CA VAL A 63 -7.12 -2.09 20.11
C VAL A 63 -6.03 -1.43 19.27
N LEU A 64 -6.38 -0.45 18.45
CA LEU A 64 -5.42 0.25 17.58
C LEU A 64 -5.09 1.67 18.07
N VAL A 65 -3.92 2.15 17.68
CA VAL A 65 -3.41 3.51 17.94
C VAL A 65 -3.33 4.24 16.60
N SER A 66 -3.99 5.38 16.48
CA SER A 66 -4.02 6.19 15.26
C SER A 66 -4.14 7.68 15.59
N PRO A 67 -3.91 8.58 14.63
CA PRO A 67 -4.17 10.00 14.84
C PRO A 67 -5.65 10.28 15.12
N TYR A 68 -6.56 9.44 14.62
CA TYR A 68 -8.01 9.65 14.67
C TYR A 68 -8.63 9.34 16.02
N ASN A 69 -7.92 8.60 16.88
CA ASN A 69 -8.38 8.23 18.21
C ASN A 69 -7.48 8.76 19.33
N SER A 70 -6.69 9.79 19.04
CA SER A 70 -5.85 10.48 20.02
C SER A 70 -6.68 11.48 20.83
N LEU A 71 -6.53 11.44 22.16
CA LEU A 71 -7.05 12.44 23.09
C LEU A 71 -5.98 13.49 23.47
N GLY A 72 -4.79 13.39 22.87
CA GLY A 72 -3.62 14.15 23.28
C GLY A 72 -2.85 13.49 24.42
N GLU A 73 -1.65 14.02 24.70
CA GLU A 73 -0.79 13.59 25.82
C GLU A 73 -0.48 12.07 25.88
N GLY A 74 -0.47 11.39 24.73
CA GLY A 74 -0.21 9.95 24.64
C GLY A 74 -1.39 9.07 25.06
N ARG A 75 -2.59 9.63 25.20
CA ARG A 75 -3.81 8.92 25.53
C ARG A 75 -4.68 8.70 24.29
N TYR A 76 -5.24 7.50 24.18
CA TYR A 76 -6.06 7.08 23.05
C TYR A 76 -7.38 6.50 23.55
N TYR A 77 -8.38 6.42 22.68
CA TYR A 77 -9.67 5.80 22.99
C TYR A 77 -10.07 4.74 21.96
N ASP A 78 -10.93 3.83 22.39
CA ASP A 78 -11.50 2.79 21.56
C ASP A 78 -13.04 2.84 21.62
N THR A 79 -13.69 2.87 20.45
CA THR A 79 -15.14 3.01 20.34
C THR A 79 -15.90 1.70 20.55
N GLU A 80 -15.26 0.56 20.37
CA GLU A 80 -15.88 -0.76 20.58
C GLU A 80 -15.88 -1.13 22.07
N THR A 81 -14.75 -0.95 22.76
CA THR A 81 -14.63 -1.25 24.19
C THR A 81 -15.05 -0.07 25.08
N GLN A 82 -15.39 1.08 24.50
CA GLN A 82 -15.76 2.31 25.22
C GLN A 82 -14.78 2.65 26.34
N SER A 83 -13.49 2.60 26.00
CA SER A 83 -12.39 2.78 26.96
C SER A 83 -11.35 3.76 26.42
N SER A 84 -10.67 4.46 27.33
CA SER A 84 -9.46 5.22 27.04
C SER A 84 -8.26 4.62 27.76
N PHE A 85 -7.07 4.80 27.21
CA PHE A 85 -5.84 4.20 27.72
C PHE A 85 -4.63 5.05 27.36
N ASP A 86 -3.60 5.01 28.22
CA ASP A 86 -2.30 5.60 27.91
C ASP A 86 -1.50 4.61 27.05
N PHE A 87 -0.75 5.11 26.08
CA PHE A 87 0.07 4.30 25.21
C PHE A 87 1.53 4.74 25.25
N ASP A 88 2.40 3.86 25.71
CA ASP A 88 3.84 4.06 25.64
C ASP A 88 4.33 3.70 24.23
N HIS A 89 4.68 4.72 23.44
CA HIS A 89 5.14 4.55 22.07
C HIS A 89 6.47 3.80 21.92
N ALA A 90 7.35 3.85 22.92
CA ALA A 90 8.64 3.16 22.87
C ALA A 90 8.48 1.66 23.15
N THR A 91 7.63 1.30 24.12
CA THR A 91 7.39 -0.11 24.49
C THR A 91 6.20 -0.76 23.77
N GLN A 92 5.38 0.05 23.09
CA GLN A 92 4.13 -0.33 22.43
C GLN A 92 3.13 -1.00 23.37
N LYS A 93 3.01 -0.48 24.60
CA LYS A 93 2.13 -1.04 25.64
C LYS A 93 1.06 -0.05 26.07
N ALA A 94 -0.16 -0.58 26.25
CA ALA A 94 -1.27 0.15 26.84
C ALA A 94 -1.27 0.06 28.38
N SER A 95 -1.70 1.13 29.03
CA SER A 95 -1.87 1.20 30.48
C SER A 95 -3.00 2.18 30.87
N ALA A 96 -3.25 2.37 32.17
CA ALA A 96 -4.20 3.35 32.71
C ALA A 96 -5.58 3.35 32.02
N VAL A 97 -6.16 2.15 31.87
CA VAL A 97 -7.46 1.96 31.21
C VAL A 97 -8.57 2.60 32.05
N GLN A 98 -9.42 3.40 31.42
CA GLN A 98 -10.57 4.06 32.03
C GLN A 98 -11.79 3.96 31.10
N SER A 99 -12.99 4.01 31.66
CA SER A 99 -14.21 4.12 30.87
C SER A 99 -14.21 5.44 30.09
N TYR A 100 -14.51 5.39 28.80
CA TYR A 100 -14.60 6.58 27.95
C TYR A 100 -15.60 6.35 26.83
N VAL A 101 -16.62 7.20 26.77
CA VAL A 101 -17.62 7.17 25.70
C VAL A 101 -17.46 8.46 24.91
N VAL A 102 -17.16 8.34 23.62
CA VAL A 102 -17.11 9.48 22.72
C VAL A 102 -18.54 9.97 22.43
N GLU A 103 -18.77 11.27 22.59
CA GLU A 103 -20.03 11.89 22.19
C GLU A 103 -19.98 12.23 20.70
N SER A 104 -20.98 11.82 19.94
CA SER A 104 -21.10 12.10 18.50
C SER A 104 -22.57 12.23 18.11
N GLN A 105 -22.88 13.17 17.22
CA GLN A 105 -24.18 13.30 16.57
C GLN A 105 -24.53 12.09 15.69
N HIS A 106 -23.54 11.25 15.40
CA HIS A 106 -23.65 10.04 14.58
C HIS A 106 -23.50 8.75 15.40
N GLU A 107 -23.78 8.76 16.72
CA GLU A 107 -23.56 7.63 17.63
C GLU A 107 -24.12 6.29 17.11
N ASP A 108 -25.36 6.27 16.60
CA ASP A 108 -25.99 5.06 16.05
C ASP A 108 -25.28 4.54 14.78
N LEU A 109 -24.82 5.47 13.94
CA LEU A 109 -24.08 5.13 12.73
C LEU A 109 -22.69 4.59 13.08
N VAL A 110 -21.99 5.21 14.04
CA VAL A 110 -20.69 4.73 14.55
C VAL A 110 -20.82 3.31 15.09
N LYS A 111 -21.77 3.05 16.00
CA LYS A 111 -22.01 1.70 16.53
C LYS A 111 -22.32 0.68 15.42
N SER A 112 -23.13 1.06 14.45
CA SER A 112 -23.49 0.20 13.32
C SER A 112 -22.30 -0.07 12.40
N LEU A 113 -21.43 0.93 12.17
CA LEU A 113 -20.22 0.79 11.37
C LEU A 113 -19.15 -0.05 12.07
N VAL A 114 -18.95 0.12 13.38
CA VAL A 114 -18.03 -0.73 14.16
C VAL A 114 -18.42 -2.21 14.02
N LYS A 115 -19.71 -2.53 14.20
CA LYS A 115 -20.23 -3.89 14.03
C LYS A 115 -20.09 -4.41 12.59
N GLY A 116 -20.40 -3.56 11.61
CA GLY A 116 -20.29 -3.90 10.19
C GLY A 116 -18.84 -4.16 9.76
N LEU A 117 -17.92 -3.28 10.15
CA LEU A 117 -16.49 -3.45 9.94
C LEU A 117 -15.96 -4.67 10.65
N GLY A 118 -16.38 -4.96 11.89
CA GLY A 118 -15.96 -6.16 12.59
C GLY A 118 -16.37 -7.46 11.88
N SER A 119 -17.58 -7.49 11.32
CA SER A 119 -18.06 -8.63 10.52
C SER A 119 -17.24 -8.79 9.23
N HIS A 120 -17.04 -7.69 8.49
CA HIS A 120 -16.18 -7.66 7.30
C HIS A 120 -14.74 -8.09 7.62
N ALA A 121 -14.18 -7.55 8.71
CA ALA A 121 -12.81 -7.80 9.11
C ALA A 121 -12.58 -9.28 9.46
N ALA A 122 -13.52 -9.91 10.17
CA ALA A 122 -13.47 -11.32 10.53
C ALA A 122 -13.59 -12.26 9.31
N GLU A 123 -14.33 -11.86 8.27
CA GLU A 123 -14.49 -12.65 7.05
C GLU A 123 -13.24 -12.60 6.15
N HIS A 124 -12.53 -11.47 6.11
CA HIS A 124 -11.48 -11.22 5.13
C HIS A 124 -10.06 -11.20 5.69
N TYR A 125 -9.87 -10.97 6.99
CA TYR A 125 -8.55 -10.84 7.60
C TYR A 125 -8.38 -11.81 8.78
N PRO A 126 -7.39 -12.74 8.74
CA PRO A 126 -7.20 -13.71 9.83
C PRO A 126 -6.87 -13.10 11.20
N LYS A 127 -6.18 -11.95 11.20
CA LYS A 127 -5.87 -11.18 12.41
C LYS A 127 -5.92 -9.69 12.07
N SER A 128 -6.89 -8.99 12.62
CA SER A 128 -7.13 -7.57 12.37
C SER A 128 -7.63 -6.84 13.62
N SER A 129 -7.45 -5.53 13.59
CA SER A 129 -8.10 -4.56 14.47
C SER A 129 -8.73 -3.50 13.60
N TYR A 130 -9.84 -2.93 14.05
CA TYR A 130 -10.58 -1.91 13.33
C TYR A 130 -11.11 -0.86 14.31
N GLY A 131 -11.51 0.29 13.79
CA GLY A 131 -12.07 1.36 14.59
C GLY A 131 -12.84 2.36 13.73
N VAL A 132 -13.83 3.00 14.35
CA VAL A 132 -14.59 4.09 13.75
C VAL A 132 -14.55 5.27 14.70
N PHE A 133 -14.09 6.41 14.20
CA PHE A 133 -13.82 7.59 15.02
C PHE A 133 -14.44 8.84 14.38
N PRO A 134 -15.21 9.64 15.14
CA PRO A 134 -15.56 10.99 14.73
C PRO A 134 -14.31 11.85 14.51
N VAL A 135 -14.25 12.58 13.39
CA VAL A 135 -13.15 13.50 13.05
C VAL A 135 -13.70 14.77 12.42
N GLU A 136 -12.86 15.80 12.26
CA GLU A 136 -13.25 17.10 11.70
C GLU A 136 -14.47 17.70 12.42
N ASP A 137 -14.38 17.85 13.74
CA ASP A 137 -15.48 18.30 14.61
C ASP A 137 -16.78 17.52 14.40
N ASP A 138 -16.68 16.20 14.26
CA ASP A 138 -17.79 15.25 14.07
C ASP A 138 -18.55 15.43 12.74
N SER A 139 -17.95 16.13 11.76
CA SER A 139 -18.49 16.25 10.40
C SER A 139 -18.14 15.06 9.49
N GLN A 140 -17.14 14.27 9.88
CA GLN A 140 -16.70 13.08 9.17
C GLN A 140 -16.45 11.93 10.14
N LEU A 141 -16.50 10.70 9.62
CA LEU A 141 -16.15 9.49 10.33
C LEU A 141 -14.91 8.87 9.69
N ALA A 142 -13.86 8.66 10.47
CA ALA A 142 -12.68 7.90 10.09
C ALA A 142 -12.93 6.41 10.38
N LEU A 143 -12.88 5.57 9.34
CA LEU A 143 -12.99 4.12 9.40
C LEU A 143 -11.61 3.53 9.15
N VAL A 144 -11.06 2.83 10.12
CA VAL A 144 -9.70 2.26 10.05
C VAL A 144 -9.76 0.76 10.19
N THR A 145 -8.99 0.05 9.36
CA THR A 145 -8.71 -1.38 9.52
C THR A 145 -7.23 -1.63 9.35
N VAL A 146 -6.65 -2.39 10.26
CA VAL A 146 -5.28 -2.87 10.20
C VAL A 146 -5.27 -4.39 10.34
N ALA A 147 -4.59 -5.08 9.45
CA ALA A 147 -4.41 -6.51 9.53
C ALA A 147 -2.92 -6.86 9.45
N ASN A 148 -2.49 -7.71 10.38
CA ASN A 148 -1.08 -7.99 10.62
C ASN A 148 -0.84 -9.49 10.56
N LYS A 149 0.18 -9.91 9.82
CA LYS A 149 0.68 -11.29 9.84
C LYS A 149 2.19 -11.28 9.92
N TYR A 150 2.72 -11.66 11.07
CA TYR A 150 4.15 -11.69 11.34
C TYR A 150 4.60 -13.13 11.47
N SER A 151 5.65 -13.47 10.72
CA SER A 151 6.19 -14.81 10.67
C SER A 151 7.72 -14.75 10.67
N PRO A 152 8.34 -14.20 11.73
CA PRO A 152 9.79 -13.98 11.78
C PRO A 152 10.60 -15.29 11.69
N THR A 153 10.04 -16.41 12.16
CA THR A 153 10.65 -17.75 11.98
C THR A 153 10.75 -18.19 10.52
N ASN A 154 9.94 -17.61 9.64
CA ASN A 154 9.99 -17.82 8.19
C ASN A 154 10.49 -16.57 7.45
N TYR A 155 11.15 -15.64 8.16
CA TYR A 155 11.79 -14.45 7.59
C TYR A 155 10.86 -13.53 6.80
N TRP A 156 9.59 -13.39 7.20
CA TRP A 156 8.70 -12.41 6.58
C TRP A 156 7.63 -11.85 7.50
N ASN A 157 7.25 -10.61 7.21
CA ASN A 157 6.18 -9.88 7.87
C ASN A 157 5.31 -9.16 6.85
N GLY A 158 4.02 -9.05 7.13
CA GLY A 158 3.05 -8.38 6.29
C GLY A 158 2.06 -7.54 7.10
N ARG A 159 1.70 -6.38 6.55
CA ARG A 159 0.68 -5.49 7.08
C ARG A 159 -0.19 -4.93 5.97
N TRP A 160 -1.49 -5.01 6.19
CA TRP A 160 -2.51 -4.28 5.45
C TRP A 160 -3.04 -3.14 6.32
N ARG A 161 -3.22 -1.96 5.73
CA ARG A 161 -3.89 -0.83 6.36
C ARG A 161 -4.88 -0.23 5.37
N SER A 162 -6.11 -0.06 5.79
CA SER A 162 -7.10 0.75 5.07
C SER A 162 -7.67 1.81 6.00
N SER A 163 -7.76 3.04 5.50
CA SER A 163 -8.30 4.18 6.21
C SER A 163 -9.22 4.95 5.29
N TYR A 164 -10.46 5.19 5.71
CA TYR A 164 -11.46 5.90 4.94
C TYR A 164 -12.08 7.02 5.77
N PHE A 165 -12.38 8.14 5.13
CA PHE A 165 -13.12 9.26 5.67
C PHE A 165 -14.48 9.31 4.98
N TYR A 166 -15.53 9.03 5.74
CA TYR A 166 -16.90 9.12 5.28
C TYR A 166 -17.52 10.42 5.77
N ASN A 167 -18.14 11.19 4.87
CA ASN A 167 -18.95 12.35 5.24
C ASN A 167 -20.44 11.97 5.18
N PRO A 168 -21.15 11.87 6.31
CA PRO A 168 -22.57 11.48 6.34
C PRO A 168 -23.51 12.44 5.59
N SER A 169 -23.15 13.73 5.54
CA SER A 169 -23.96 14.78 4.91
C SER A 169 -23.86 14.76 3.38
N SER A 170 -22.66 14.56 2.83
CA SER A 170 -22.45 14.53 1.38
C SER A 170 -22.50 13.12 0.78
N GLY A 171 -22.31 12.08 1.60
CA GLY A 171 -22.15 10.70 1.14
C GLY A 171 -20.80 10.39 0.51
N GLY A 172 -19.85 11.33 0.54
CA GLY A 172 -18.50 11.14 0.02
C GLY A 172 -17.67 10.22 0.91
N LEU A 173 -16.95 9.28 0.29
CA LEU A 173 -15.98 8.42 0.94
C LEU A 173 -14.62 8.58 0.24
N THR A 174 -13.64 9.13 0.93
CA THR A 174 -12.25 9.17 0.48
C THR A 174 -11.40 8.27 1.36
N GLY A 175 -10.29 7.74 0.86
CA GLY A 175 -9.46 6.88 1.68
C GLY A 175 -8.26 6.34 0.95
N THR A 176 -7.54 5.47 1.64
CA THR A 176 -6.29 4.91 1.16
C THR A 176 -6.14 3.48 1.66
N ILE A 177 -5.63 2.61 0.80
CA ILE A 177 -5.24 1.25 1.12
C ILE A 177 -3.72 1.13 0.93
N LYS A 178 -3.02 0.62 1.95
CA LYS A 178 -1.57 0.42 1.96
C LYS A 178 -1.24 -1.02 2.31
N VAL A 179 -0.32 -1.60 1.54
CA VAL A 179 0.24 -2.94 1.82
C VAL A 179 1.75 -2.81 1.99
N ASP A 180 2.26 -3.40 3.07
CA ASP A 180 3.67 -3.46 3.40
C ASP A 180 4.06 -4.91 3.69
N VAL A 181 4.88 -5.51 2.83
CA VAL A 181 5.38 -6.89 3.01
C VAL A 181 6.89 -6.86 2.94
N HIS A 182 7.55 -7.47 3.91
CA HIS A 182 8.99 -7.58 4.00
C HIS A 182 9.38 -9.06 4.09
N TYR A 183 10.27 -9.51 3.20
CA TYR A 183 10.87 -10.84 3.19
C TYR A 183 12.40 -10.69 3.22
N TYR A 184 13.05 -11.42 4.13
CA TYR A 184 14.47 -11.21 4.45
C TYR A 184 15.27 -12.50 4.65
N GLU A 185 14.86 -13.60 4.02
CA GLU A 185 15.68 -14.82 3.95
C GLU A 185 16.73 -14.66 2.84
N ASP A 186 18.02 -14.75 3.19
CA ASP A 186 19.15 -14.64 2.26
C ASP A 186 19.13 -13.41 1.33
N GLY A 187 18.43 -12.35 1.74
CA GLY A 187 18.21 -11.13 0.97
C GLY A 187 17.34 -10.14 1.71
N ASN A 188 16.94 -9.05 1.05
CA ASN A 188 15.97 -8.09 1.57
C ASN A 188 15.08 -7.64 0.42
N VAL A 189 13.81 -8.06 0.46
CA VAL A 189 12.79 -7.70 -0.52
C VAL A 189 11.60 -7.12 0.22
N ARG A 190 11.19 -5.91 -0.17
CA ARG A 190 10.04 -5.23 0.41
C ARG A 190 9.07 -4.76 -0.66
N LEU A 191 7.79 -5.03 -0.44
CA LEU A 191 6.67 -4.48 -1.18
C LEU A 191 6.06 -3.34 -0.39
N LEU A 192 6.02 -2.15 -0.97
CA LEU A 192 5.28 -1.01 -0.46
C LEU A 192 4.30 -0.55 -1.52
N THR A 193 3.02 -0.54 -1.18
CA THR A 193 1.97 -0.08 -2.10
C THR A 193 1.08 0.96 -1.45
N ASN A 194 0.54 1.84 -2.29
CA ASN A 194 -0.42 2.85 -1.90
C ASN A 194 -1.53 2.94 -2.96
N LYS A 195 -2.78 2.88 -2.55
CA LYS A 195 -3.94 3.03 -3.42
C LYS A 195 -4.95 3.97 -2.81
N ASP A 196 -5.13 5.12 -3.46
CA ASP A 196 -6.19 6.05 -3.08
C ASP A 196 -7.54 5.57 -3.61
N VAL A 197 -8.58 5.81 -2.81
CA VAL A 197 -9.97 5.41 -3.04
C VAL A 197 -10.84 6.65 -2.88
N THR A 198 -11.67 6.91 -3.88
CA THR A 198 -12.69 7.98 -3.84
C THR A 198 -13.98 7.41 -4.38
N LEU A 199 -15.03 7.38 -3.56
CA LEU A 199 -16.35 6.87 -3.86
C LEU A 199 -17.41 7.88 -3.43
N ASN A 200 -18.53 7.91 -4.15
CA ASN A 200 -19.74 8.62 -3.73
C ASN A 200 -20.80 7.55 -3.46
N ILE A 201 -21.26 7.47 -2.20
CA ILE A 201 -22.24 6.47 -1.77
C ILE A 201 -23.63 7.10 -1.85
N SER A 202 -24.12 7.63 -0.74
CA SER A 202 -25.32 8.46 -0.66
C SER A 202 -25.28 9.20 0.68
N SER A 203 -25.95 10.35 0.74
CA SER A 203 -26.17 11.02 2.02
C SER A 203 -27.04 10.15 2.92
N GLY A 204 -26.69 10.06 4.21
CA GLY A 204 -27.39 9.18 5.16
C GLY A 204 -27.36 7.69 4.80
N ALA A 205 -26.32 7.23 4.09
CA ALA A 205 -26.18 5.81 3.75
C ALA A 205 -26.14 4.94 5.02
N SER A 206 -26.71 3.73 4.92
CA SER A 206 -26.64 2.77 6.02
C SER A 206 -25.22 2.25 6.21
N ALA A 207 -24.86 1.85 7.44
CA ALA A 207 -23.58 1.22 7.73
C ALA A 207 -23.29 0.01 6.82
N SER A 208 -24.32 -0.80 6.53
CA SER A 208 -24.20 -1.97 5.66
C SER A 208 -23.80 -1.61 4.22
N GLU A 209 -24.30 -0.50 3.71
CA GLU A 209 -23.98 -0.02 2.37
C GLU A 209 -22.56 0.52 2.31
N ILE A 210 -22.15 1.29 3.32
CA ILE A 210 -20.79 1.85 3.42
C ILE A 210 -19.76 0.72 3.47
N VAL A 211 -19.97 -0.27 4.34
CA VAL A 211 -19.06 -1.43 4.47
C VAL A 211 -19.02 -2.25 3.18
N ARG A 212 -20.16 -2.42 2.48
CA ARG A 212 -20.19 -3.12 1.18
C ARG A 212 -19.37 -2.41 0.11
N GLN A 213 -19.41 -1.07 0.07
CA GLN A 213 -18.59 -0.28 -0.87
C GLN A 213 -17.10 -0.41 -0.56
N ILE A 214 -16.73 -0.36 0.73
CA ILE A 214 -15.36 -0.64 1.19
C ILE A 214 -14.91 -2.03 0.75
N ALA A 215 -15.70 -3.06 1.05
CA ALA A 215 -15.39 -4.45 0.67
C ALA A 215 -15.18 -4.61 -0.84
N THR A 216 -16.00 -3.94 -1.65
CA THR A 216 -15.87 -3.94 -3.11
C THR A 216 -14.56 -3.28 -3.56
N ALA A 217 -14.20 -2.15 -2.96
CA ALA A 217 -12.96 -1.44 -3.27
C ALA A 217 -11.71 -2.24 -2.84
N GLU A 218 -11.72 -2.83 -1.65
CA GLU A 218 -10.63 -3.68 -1.14
C GLU A 218 -10.43 -4.93 -1.98
N LYS A 219 -11.53 -5.63 -2.32
CA LYS A 219 -11.50 -6.79 -3.22
C LYS A 219 -10.90 -6.44 -4.58
N LYS A 220 -11.39 -5.36 -5.19
CA LYS A 220 -10.88 -4.89 -6.48
C LYS A 220 -9.39 -4.60 -6.40
N TYR A 221 -8.93 -3.95 -5.34
CA TYR A 221 -7.53 -3.64 -5.17
C TYR A 221 -6.67 -4.90 -5.02
N GLN A 222 -7.12 -5.89 -4.26
CA GLN A 222 -6.43 -7.17 -4.13
C GLN A 222 -6.32 -7.91 -5.48
N GLU A 223 -7.40 -7.93 -6.27
CA GLU A 223 -7.38 -8.52 -7.62
C GLU A 223 -6.42 -7.77 -8.55
N ASP A 224 -6.41 -6.44 -8.49
CA ASP A 224 -5.52 -5.61 -9.31
C ASP A 224 -4.04 -5.80 -8.90
N LEU A 225 -3.73 -5.94 -7.61
CA LEU A 225 -2.39 -6.28 -7.13
C LEU A 225 -1.92 -7.65 -7.66
N ASN A 226 -2.78 -8.68 -7.60
CA ASN A 226 -2.44 -10.00 -8.11
C ASN A 226 -2.15 -9.99 -9.61
N LYS A 227 -2.95 -9.26 -10.40
CA LYS A 227 -2.72 -9.07 -11.84
C LYS A 227 -1.40 -8.33 -12.09
N ALA A 228 -1.12 -7.28 -11.32
CA ALA A 228 0.11 -6.50 -11.45
C ALA A 228 1.37 -7.37 -11.22
N PHE A 229 1.35 -8.27 -10.23
CA PHE A 229 2.45 -9.21 -10.02
C PHE A 229 2.63 -10.19 -11.18
N GLY A 230 1.54 -10.70 -11.76
CA GLY A 230 1.59 -11.52 -12.97
C GLY A 230 2.27 -10.78 -14.13
N SER A 231 1.83 -9.55 -14.40
CA SER A 231 2.40 -8.71 -15.47
C SER A 231 3.87 -8.33 -15.22
N LEU A 232 4.25 -8.05 -13.97
CA LEU A 232 5.62 -7.72 -13.59
C LEU A 232 6.58 -8.90 -13.86
N SER A 233 6.16 -10.11 -13.49
CA SER A 233 6.92 -11.34 -13.68
C SER A 233 7.10 -11.71 -15.15
N GLU A 234 6.04 -11.58 -15.95
CA GLU A 234 6.08 -11.98 -17.37
C GLU A 234 6.66 -10.92 -18.30
N GLY A 235 6.56 -9.64 -17.94
CA GLY A 235 7.00 -8.51 -18.76
C GLY A 235 8.30 -7.88 -18.25
N ALA A 236 8.18 -6.93 -17.32
CA ALA A 236 9.26 -6.02 -16.98
C ALA A 236 10.53 -6.72 -16.45
N PHE A 237 10.42 -7.77 -15.63
CA PHE A 237 11.59 -8.51 -15.16
C PHE A 237 12.33 -9.25 -16.28
N LYS A 238 11.61 -9.81 -17.27
CA LYS A 238 12.25 -10.46 -18.43
C LYS A 238 12.95 -9.45 -19.36
N SER A 239 12.43 -8.23 -19.43
CA SER A 239 13.05 -7.14 -20.20
C SER A 239 14.33 -6.61 -19.56
N LEU A 240 14.42 -6.60 -18.23
CA LEU A 240 15.64 -6.17 -17.52
C LEU A 240 16.80 -7.15 -17.71
N ARG A 241 16.53 -8.45 -17.52
CA ARG A 241 17.54 -9.50 -17.72
C ARG A 241 16.87 -10.75 -18.24
N ARG A 242 17.29 -11.16 -19.44
CA ARG A 242 16.85 -12.42 -20.02
C ARG A 242 17.40 -13.59 -19.21
N GLN A 243 16.59 -14.63 -19.02
CA GLN A 243 17.03 -15.88 -18.40
C GLN A 243 18.14 -16.57 -19.20
N LEU A 244 18.09 -16.45 -20.53
CA LEU A 244 19.12 -16.91 -21.46
C LEU A 244 19.40 -15.83 -22.53
N PRO A 245 20.61 -15.80 -23.09
CA PRO A 245 20.91 -15.04 -24.31
C PRO A 245 19.89 -15.26 -25.44
N ILE A 246 19.91 -14.41 -26.46
CA ILE A 246 18.98 -14.52 -27.62
C ILE A 246 19.06 -15.90 -28.27
N THR A 247 20.25 -16.48 -28.30
CA THR A 247 20.54 -17.83 -28.82
C THR A 247 19.85 -18.96 -28.05
N ARG A 248 19.26 -18.68 -26.87
CA ARG A 248 18.65 -19.67 -25.96
C ARG A 248 19.64 -20.74 -25.49
N GLN A 249 20.93 -20.41 -25.45
CA GLN A 249 22.01 -21.27 -24.97
C GLN A 249 22.83 -20.53 -23.92
N LYS A 250 23.43 -21.26 -22.98
CA LYS A 250 24.39 -20.67 -22.05
C LYS A 250 25.58 -20.11 -22.82
N ILE A 251 26.18 -19.07 -22.27
CA ILE A 251 27.36 -18.45 -22.86
C ILE A 251 28.50 -19.47 -22.91
N GLU A 252 29.04 -19.69 -24.10
CA GLU A 252 30.26 -20.45 -24.31
C GLU A 252 31.47 -19.53 -24.14
N TRP A 253 32.02 -19.50 -22.92
CA TRP A 253 33.11 -18.59 -22.55
C TRP A 253 34.37 -18.76 -23.40
N GLU A 254 34.68 -19.97 -23.86
CA GLU A 254 35.85 -20.26 -24.71
C GLU A 254 35.76 -19.57 -26.08
N LYS A 255 34.54 -19.47 -26.64
CA LYS A 255 34.32 -18.80 -27.93
C LYS A 255 34.45 -17.27 -27.80
N ILE A 256 34.08 -16.70 -26.65
CA ILE A 256 34.14 -15.25 -26.41
C ILE A 256 35.57 -14.70 -26.53
N SER A 257 36.58 -15.42 -26.05
CA SER A 257 37.98 -14.99 -26.19
C SER A 257 38.50 -15.00 -27.64
N GLY A 258 37.86 -15.76 -28.53
CA GLY A 258 38.23 -15.90 -29.93
C GLY A 258 37.47 -14.99 -30.90
N TYR A 259 36.34 -14.41 -30.48
CA TYR A 259 35.56 -13.50 -31.32
C TYR A 259 36.26 -12.15 -31.50
N ARG A 260 36.78 -11.89 -32.70
CA ARG A 260 37.24 -10.55 -33.12
C ARG A 260 36.02 -9.71 -33.48
N LEU A 261 35.52 -8.99 -32.48
CA LEU A 261 34.30 -8.16 -32.54
C LEU A 261 34.20 -7.21 -33.75
N GLY A 262 35.32 -6.86 -34.39
CA GLY A 262 35.37 -5.92 -35.51
C GLY A 262 35.29 -6.51 -36.93
N GLN A 263 35.46 -7.83 -37.14
CA GLN A 263 35.41 -8.42 -38.49
C GLN A 263 34.02 -8.95 -38.89
N ASP A 264 33.22 -9.39 -37.94
CA ASP A 264 31.90 -10.00 -38.20
C ASP A 264 30.71 -9.03 -38.07
N ILE A 265 30.95 -7.75 -37.74
CA ILE A 265 29.91 -6.69 -37.72
C ILE A 265 29.86 -5.91 -39.05
N GLY A 266 30.90 -6.01 -39.88
CA GLY A 266 30.97 -5.41 -41.21
C GLY A 266 30.50 -6.35 -42.31
N GLY A 267 29.22 -6.74 -42.30
CA GLY A 267 28.63 -7.45 -43.44
C GLY A 267 28.32 -6.46 -44.57
N GLU A 268 29.19 -6.41 -45.60
CA GLU A 268 28.80 -5.92 -46.91
C GLU A 268 27.61 -6.76 -47.42
N GLU A 269 26.47 -6.11 -47.66
CA GLU A 269 25.39 -6.67 -48.48
C GLU A 269 25.92 -6.81 -49.93
N SER A 270 26.41 -8.00 -50.30
CA SER A 270 26.62 -8.34 -51.70
C SER A 270 25.27 -8.67 -52.33
N TYR A 271 24.66 -7.69 -53.00
CA TYR A 271 23.54 -7.89 -53.92
C TYR A 271 24.03 -8.67 -55.14
N ASP A 272 23.63 -9.94 -55.25
CA ASP A 272 23.78 -10.70 -56.49
C ASP A 272 22.52 -10.50 -57.35
N THR A 273 22.61 -9.60 -58.30
CA THR A 273 21.60 -9.34 -59.32
C THR A 273 21.64 -10.40 -60.40
N LEU A 274 20.63 -11.28 -60.49
CA LEU A 274 20.27 -11.91 -61.77
C LEU A 274 18.75 -12.15 -61.93
N ALA A 275 18.22 -11.44 -62.94
CA ALA A 275 17.17 -11.81 -63.89
C ALA A 275 15.67 -11.79 -63.49
N TYR A 276 15.06 -10.68 -63.90
CA TYR A 276 13.70 -10.49 -64.41
C TYR A 276 13.18 -11.66 -65.28
N ASP A 277 11.94 -12.16 -65.06
CA ASP A 277 10.81 -11.99 -65.99
C ASP A 277 9.44 -12.51 -65.45
N ARG A 278 8.42 -11.63 -65.57
CA ARG A 278 6.96 -11.81 -65.80
C ARG A 278 6.08 -12.84 -65.04
N ASN A 279 5.07 -12.33 -64.30
CA ASN A 279 3.70 -12.07 -64.83
C ASN A 279 2.68 -11.57 -63.76
N TYR A 280 1.94 -10.51 -64.13
CA TYR A 280 0.58 -10.03 -63.72
C TYR A 280 -0.22 -10.88 -62.70
N LYS A 281 -0.97 -10.33 -61.72
CA LYS A 281 -2.08 -9.37 -61.86
C LYS A 281 -2.57 -8.91 -60.47
N THR A 282 -2.99 -7.67 -60.37
CA THR A 282 -3.74 -7.04 -59.26
C THR A 282 -5.15 -7.61 -59.13
N ASP A 283 -5.70 -7.63 -57.91
CA ASP A 283 -7.01 -7.01 -57.61
C ASP A 283 -7.15 -6.80 -56.09
N ALA A 284 -7.13 -5.52 -55.73
CA ALA A 284 -7.56 -5.01 -54.43
C ALA A 284 -9.06 -4.73 -54.51
N ALA A 285 -9.80 -5.10 -53.47
CA ALA A 285 -11.20 -4.76 -53.33
C ALA A 285 -11.50 -4.31 -51.89
N PHE A 286 -12.32 -3.26 -51.83
CA PHE A 286 -13.11 -2.72 -50.73
C PHE A 286 -12.42 -1.75 -49.77
N ASN A 287 -13.03 -0.62 -49.41
CA ASN A 287 -13.97 0.28 -50.09
C ASN A 287 -13.97 1.52 -49.21
N ASN A 288 -14.04 2.69 -49.84
CA ASN A 288 -14.17 3.98 -49.20
C ASN A 288 -15.61 4.45 -49.43
N ASP A 289 -16.32 4.86 -48.38
CA ASP A 289 -17.52 5.71 -48.48
C ASP A 289 -17.24 6.87 -47.49
N ASN A 290 -16.69 8.01 -47.90
CA ASN A 290 -17.26 9.11 -48.71
C ASN A 290 -18.54 9.65 -48.02
N LEU A 291 -18.64 10.92 -47.59
CA LEU A 291 -18.62 12.20 -48.31
C LEU A 291 -18.53 13.31 -47.22
N GLY A 292 -17.75 14.39 -47.30
CA GLY A 292 -17.88 15.53 -48.22
C GLY A 292 -18.13 16.84 -47.41
N PRO A 293 -17.81 18.04 -47.95
CA PRO A 293 -17.16 19.13 -47.18
C PRO A 293 -17.96 20.45 -47.08
N GLU A 294 -17.54 21.40 -46.21
CA GLU A 294 -17.68 22.88 -46.36
C GLU A 294 -17.01 23.57 -45.14
N GLN A 295 -15.86 24.23 -45.27
CA GLN A 295 -15.64 25.69 -45.49
C GLN A 295 -16.30 26.61 -44.44
N ASP A 296 -15.50 27.28 -43.60
CA ASP A 296 -15.30 28.75 -43.70
C ASP A 296 -14.32 29.34 -42.65
N ASP A 297 -13.47 30.22 -43.19
CA ASP A 297 -12.83 31.45 -42.70
C ASP A 297 -12.20 31.61 -41.29
N HIS A 298 -10.95 32.12 -41.33
CA HIS A 298 -10.21 32.86 -40.28
C HIS A 298 -10.92 34.18 -39.86
N PRO A 299 -10.47 35.01 -38.86
CA PRO A 299 -9.25 34.97 -38.02
C PRO A 299 -9.45 35.24 -36.50
N VAL A 300 -8.31 35.13 -35.79
CA VAL A 300 -7.89 35.52 -34.42
C VAL A 300 -8.54 36.80 -33.81
N PRO A 301 -8.57 37.00 -32.47
CA PRO A 301 -7.40 37.08 -31.57
C PRO A 301 -7.28 35.99 -30.51
#